data_AF-A0A9N9LET4-F1
#
_entry.id   AF-A0A9N9LET4-F1
#
_cell.length_a   1.000
_cell.length_b   1.000
_cell.length_c   1.000
_cell.angle_alpha   90.00
_cell.angle_beta   90.00
_cell.angle_gamma   90.00
#
_symmetry.space_group_name_H-M   'P 1'
#
loop_
_entity.id
_entity.type
_entity.pdbx_description
1 polymer ?
#
loop_
_entity_poly.entity_id
_entity_poly.type
_entity_poly.pdbx_seq_one_letter_code
_entity_poly.pdbx_strand_id
1 'polypeptide(L)'
;MYSHKYSKLLEVSLGQLTADNFLLPSLRPALRRLSNELHNGHGFFVIRGLRVDEYTRPDNVLIYLGLSTHLAPQLGRQDYQFDGQPDDVLLAHVKDLSLLSSSSGPNGGIIGSPAYTTNKQVFHTDTGDIVSLLALETSAEGGASNFTRPNLIHTLSQPWDVDASEKNDRQFEQRPILFHFPATASTPERVGLQYSRRYFVGFGALPRSDNIPPITEA
;
A
#
# COMPACT_ATOMS: atom_id res chain seq x y z
N MET A 1 8.32 -23.64 16.96
CA MET A 1 7.24 -24.12 17.85
C MET A 1 6.59 -22.99 18.69
N TYR A 2 6.85 -21.70 18.44
CA TYR A 2 6.46 -20.62 19.37
C TYR A 2 5.18 -19.85 19.03
N SER A 3 4.73 -19.79 17.77
CA SER A 3 3.78 -18.73 17.40
C SER A 3 2.30 -19.12 17.33
N HIS A 4 1.94 -20.40 17.16
CA HIS A 4 0.56 -20.85 17.43
C HIS A 4 0.12 -20.59 18.89
N LYS A 5 1.07 -20.33 19.79
CA LYS A 5 0.80 -19.93 21.18
C LYS A 5 0.37 -18.46 21.30
N TYR A 6 0.87 -17.54 20.47
CA TYR A 6 0.69 -16.09 20.69
C TYR A 6 -0.70 -15.56 20.30
N SER A 7 -1.32 -16.01 19.20
CA SER A 7 -2.71 -15.57 18.90
C SER A 7 -3.72 -16.12 19.90
N LYS A 8 -3.49 -17.34 20.42
CA LYS A 8 -4.26 -17.94 21.51
C LYS A 8 -4.03 -17.25 22.86
N LEU A 9 -2.85 -16.65 23.09
CA LEU A 9 -2.48 -15.96 24.33
C LEU A 9 -3.05 -14.53 24.41
N LEU A 10 -3.31 -13.88 23.27
CA LEU A 10 -3.83 -12.52 23.25
C LEU A 10 -5.35 -12.45 23.34
N GLU A 11 -6.08 -13.50 22.99
CA GLU A 11 -7.57 -13.51 22.90
C GLU A 11 -8.16 -12.32 22.12
N VAL A 12 -7.36 -11.73 21.22
CA VAL A 12 -7.68 -10.50 20.49
C VAL A 12 -7.64 -10.80 18.99
N SER A 13 -8.63 -10.30 18.25
CA SER A 13 -8.66 -10.47 16.79
C SER A 13 -7.56 -9.64 16.12
N LEU A 14 -7.14 -10.03 14.92
CA LEU A 14 -6.05 -9.32 14.22
C LEU A 14 -6.33 -7.83 14.01
N GLY A 15 -7.59 -7.45 13.79
CA GLY A 15 -8.00 -6.05 13.62
C GLY A 15 -8.02 -5.23 14.92
N GLN A 16 -7.93 -5.90 16.06
CA GLN A 16 -7.91 -5.28 17.39
C GLN A 16 -6.50 -5.21 17.98
N LEU A 17 -5.46 -5.57 17.20
CA LEU A 17 -4.08 -5.45 17.64
C LEU A 17 -3.72 -3.96 17.84
N THR A 18 -3.03 -3.70 18.93
CA THR A 18 -2.48 -2.38 19.29
C THR A 18 -1.07 -2.55 19.85
N ALA A 19 -0.31 -1.46 19.93
CA ALA A 19 1.02 -1.48 20.54
C ALA A 19 0.99 -1.87 22.04
N ASP A 20 -0.18 -1.77 22.69
CA ASP A 20 -0.35 -2.06 24.11
C ASP A 20 -0.79 -3.51 24.37
N ASN A 21 -1.35 -4.21 23.38
CA ASN A 21 -1.61 -5.66 23.47
C ASN A 21 -0.58 -6.50 22.71
N PHE A 22 0.19 -5.93 21.77
CA PHE A 22 1.34 -6.57 21.13
C PHE A 22 2.66 -6.00 21.68
N LEU A 23 3.04 -6.46 22.87
CA LEU A 23 4.15 -5.87 23.62
C LEU A 23 5.52 -6.23 23.03
N LEU A 24 6.32 -5.21 22.72
CA LEU A 24 7.71 -5.33 22.29
C LEU A 24 8.65 -4.43 23.13
N PRO A 25 8.81 -4.66 24.44
CA PRO A 25 9.46 -3.69 25.33
C PRO A 25 10.87 -3.27 24.90
N SER A 26 11.67 -4.22 24.40
CA SER A 26 13.04 -3.98 23.93
C SER A 26 13.11 -3.28 22.56
N LEU A 27 12.13 -3.52 21.68
CA LEU A 27 12.11 -2.94 20.33
C LEU A 27 11.32 -1.64 20.25
N ARG A 28 10.36 -1.41 21.16
CA ARG A 28 9.46 -0.25 21.15
C ARG A 28 10.22 1.07 21.00
N PRO A 29 11.31 1.35 21.72
CA PRO A 29 12.05 2.60 21.53
C PRO A 29 12.62 2.76 20.10
N ALA A 30 13.11 1.68 19.49
CA ALA A 30 13.61 1.71 18.12
C ALA A 30 12.48 1.91 17.11
N LEU A 31 11.37 1.20 17.28
CA LEU A 31 10.19 1.32 16.42
C LEU A 31 9.55 2.71 16.50
N ARG A 32 9.55 3.34 17.69
CA ARG A 32 9.07 4.73 17.83
C ARG A 32 10.00 5.73 17.14
N ARG A 33 11.31 5.51 17.13
CA ARG A 33 12.24 6.32 16.31
C ARG A 33 11.99 6.14 14.82
N LEU A 34 11.81 4.91 14.36
CA LEU A 34 11.48 4.61 12.95
C LEU A 34 10.12 5.19 12.53
N SER A 35 9.11 5.13 13.41
CA SER A 35 7.82 5.80 13.22
C SER A 35 8.01 7.31 13.02
N ASN A 36 8.85 7.96 13.84
CA ASN A 36 9.16 9.38 13.64
C ASN A 36 9.87 9.65 12.31
N GLU A 37 10.86 8.84 11.94
CA GLU A 37 11.57 8.98 10.65
C GLU A 37 10.64 8.81 9.44
N LEU A 38 9.68 7.90 9.56
CA LEU A 38 8.67 7.66 8.53
C LEU A 38 7.73 8.86 8.32
N HIS A 39 7.32 9.54 9.40
CA HIS A 39 6.36 10.64 9.29
C HIS A 39 7.02 12.01 9.09
N ASN A 40 8.21 12.20 9.67
CA ASN A 40 8.86 13.51 9.79
C ASN A 40 10.25 13.58 9.14
N GLY A 41 10.77 12.45 8.66
CA GLY A 41 12.09 12.34 8.05
C GLY A 41 12.02 12.05 6.55
N HIS A 42 12.82 11.10 6.07
CA HIS A 42 12.87 10.78 4.64
C HIS A 42 11.74 9.85 4.13
N GLY A 43 10.83 9.41 5.01
CA GLY A 43 9.56 8.81 4.59
C GLY A 43 9.58 7.31 4.26
N PHE A 44 10.66 6.58 4.59
CA PHE A 44 10.71 5.12 4.41
C PHE A 44 11.79 4.51 5.30
N PHE A 45 11.73 3.20 5.55
CA PHE A 45 12.85 2.44 6.12
C PHE A 45 12.68 0.94 5.80
N VAL A 46 13.70 0.14 6.09
CA VAL A 46 13.63 -1.32 5.97
C VAL A 46 13.99 -1.94 7.32
N ILE A 47 13.11 -2.80 7.84
CA ILE A 47 13.41 -3.67 8.98
C ILE A 47 13.92 -5.00 8.44
N ARG A 48 15.07 -5.45 8.93
CA ARG A 48 15.69 -6.73 8.56
C ARG A 48 15.85 -7.62 9.80
N GLY A 49 15.96 -8.92 9.58
CA GLY A 49 16.20 -9.91 10.64
C GLY A 49 14.96 -10.67 11.11
N LEU A 50 13.78 -10.44 10.51
CA LEU A 50 12.62 -11.32 10.71
C LEU A 50 12.90 -12.69 10.09
N ARG A 51 12.87 -13.74 10.91
CA ARG A 51 13.16 -15.13 10.49
C ARG A 51 11.86 -15.80 10.04
N VAL A 52 11.30 -15.34 8.92
CA VAL A 52 9.96 -15.74 8.44
C VAL A 52 9.79 -17.25 8.27
N ASP A 53 10.86 -17.98 7.96
CA ASP A 53 10.85 -19.44 7.79
C ASP A 53 10.72 -20.22 9.11
N GLU A 54 10.95 -19.58 10.27
CA GLU A 54 10.80 -20.21 11.59
C GLU A 54 9.36 -20.16 12.13
N TYR A 55 8.47 -19.50 11.40
CA TYR A 55 7.09 -19.22 11.79
C TYR A 55 6.11 -19.75 10.75
N THR A 56 4.90 -20.13 11.20
CA THR A 56 3.83 -20.49 10.26
C THR A 56 3.28 -19.24 9.54
N ARG A 57 2.45 -19.40 8.51
CA ARG A 57 1.85 -18.24 7.82
C ARG A 57 0.99 -17.36 8.74
N PRO A 58 0.08 -17.90 9.58
CA PRO A 58 -0.67 -17.10 10.56
C PRO A 58 0.25 -16.39 11.56
N ASP A 59 1.36 -17.03 11.93
CA ASP A 59 2.34 -16.47 12.84
C ASP A 59 3.05 -15.25 12.25
N ASN A 60 3.50 -15.36 10.99
CA ASN A 60 4.10 -14.25 10.27
C ASN A 60 3.12 -13.08 10.11
N VAL A 61 1.84 -13.37 9.85
CA VAL A 61 0.77 -12.36 9.79
C VAL A 61 0.61 -11.63 11.13
N LEU A 62 0.56 -12.37 12.24
CA LEU A 62 0.46 -11.80 13.58
C LEU A 62 1.68 -10.92 13.90
N ILE A 63 2.88 -11.41 13.63
CA ILE A 63 4.13 -10.66 13.84
C ILE A 63 4.13 -9.38 13.01
N TYR A 64 3.72 -9.47 11.75
CA TYR A 64 3.66 -8.34 10.83
C TYR A 64 2.69 -7.26 11.30
N LEU A 65 1.43 -7.62 11.56
CA LEU A 65 0.42 -6.67 12.03
C LEU A 65 0.81 -6.09 13.38
N GLY A 66 1.26 -6.93 14.32
CA GLY A 66 1.74 -6.51 15.63
C GLY A 66 2.88 -5.49 15.55
N LEU A 67 3.87 -5.71 14.68
CA LEU A 67 4.95 -4.77 14.43
C LEU A 67 4.43 -3.43 13.86
N SER A 68 3.49 -3.50 12.90
CA SER A 68 2.89 -2.32 12.28
C SER A 68 2.17 -1.41 13.29
N THR A 69 1.57 -1.97 14.34
CA THR A 69 0.91 -1.18 15.41
C THR A 69 1.85 -0.26 16.18
N HIS A 70 3.17 -0.54 16.19
CA HIS A 70 4.16 0.35 16.82
C HIS A 70 4.55 1.52 15.93
N LEU A 71 4.29 1.40 14.62
CA LEU A 71 4.63 2.39 13.60
C LEU A 71 3.49 3.39 13.37
N ALA A 72 2.24 2.91 13.41
CA ALA A 72 1.03 3.71 13.31
C ALA A 72 -0.08 3.15 14.22
N PRO A 73 -0.99 4.01 14.72
CA PRO A 73 -2.01 3.61 15.67
C PRO A 73 -3.16 2.79 15.05
N GLN A 74 -3.29 2.79 13.72
CA GLN A 74 -4.39 2.14 13.01
C GLN A 74 -3.84 1.28 11.87
N LEU A 75 -4.46 0.10 11.69
CA LEU A 75 -4.19 -0.77 10.56
C LEU A 75 -5.13 -0.39 9.41
N GLY A 76 -4.57 -0.27 8.20
CA GLY A 76 -5.33 0.08 7.01
C GLY A 76 -6.21 -1.08 6.52
N ARG A 77 -7.42 -0.76 6.08
CA ARG A 77 -8.31 -1.71 5.40
C ARG A 77 -7.96 -1.81 3.92
N GLN A 78 -7.66 -3.02 3.46
CA GLN A 78 -7.33 -3.35 2.07
C GLN A 78 -8.58 -3.65 1.24
N ASP A 79 -9.57 -4.30 1.84
CA ASP A 79 -10.84 -4.64 1.20
C ASP A 79 -11.99 -4.61 2.23
N TYR A 80 -13.22 -4.44 1.76
CA TYR A 80 -14.45 -4.45 2.56
C TYR A 80 -15.22 -5.78 2.43
N GLN A 81 -14.67 -6.75 1.68
CA GLN A 81 -15.24 -8.08 1.52
C GLN A 81 -14.18 -9.19 1.58
N PHE A 82 -14.58 -10.33 2.16
CA PHE A 82 -13.84 -11.59 2.09
C PHE A 82 -14.82 -12.71 1.70
N ASP A 83 -14.50 -13.51 0.68
CA ASP A 83 -15.37 -14.55 0.12
C ASP A 83 -16.81 -14.07 -0.19
N GLY A 84 -16.93 -12.83 -0.65
CA GLY A 84 -18.20 -12.20 -1.01
C GLY A 84 -19.06 -11.76 0.18
N GLN A 85 -18.57 -11.89 1.41
CA GLN A 85 -19.23 -11.40 2.61
C GLN A 85 -18.55 -10.11 3.10
N PRO A 86 -19.29 -9.16 3.73
CA PRO A 86 -18.70 -7.98 4.34
C PRO A 86 -17.64 -8.37 5.39
N ASP A 87 -16.42 -7.87 5.21
CA ASP A 87 -15.31 -8.08 6.15
C ASP A 87 -14.28 -6.95 6.02
N ASP A 88 -13.58 -6.62 7.10
CA ASP A 88 -12.49 -5.64 7.05
C ASP A 88 -11.17 -6.35 6.82
N VAL A 89 -10.82 -6.56 5.55
CA VAL A 89 -9.60 -7.26 5.16
C VAL A 89 -8.40 -6.37 5.46
N LEU A 90 -7.52 -6.82 6.35
CA LEU A 90 -6.35 -6.04 6.82
C LEU A 90 -5.11 -6.21 5.93
N LEU A 91 -5.09 -7.24 5.09
CA LEU A 91 -3.91 -7.68 4.36
C LEU A 91 -4.27 -8.11 2.95
N ALA A 92 -3.45 -7.71 1.99
CA ALA A 92 -3.50 -8.18 0.62
C ALA A 92 -2.23 -8.98 0.30
N HIS A 93 -2.38 -10.04 -0.48
CA HIS A 93 -1.25 -10.82 -0.97
C HIS A 93 -0.74 -10.25 -2.29
N VAL A 94 0.48 -9.71 -2.30
CA VAL A 94 1.17 -9.36 -3.54
C VAL A 94 1.88 -10.62 -4.06
N LYS A 95 1.31 -11.25 -5.09
CA LYS A 95 1.84 -12.45 -5.73
C LYS A 95 1.28 -12.60 -7.13
N ASP A 96 2.01 -13.29 -8.00
CA ASP A 96 1.51 -13.59 -9.33
C ASP A 96 0.28 -14.51 -9.27
N LEU A 97 -0.82 -14.06 -9.87
CA LEU A 97 -2.07 -14.81 -10.02
C LEU A 97 -2.36 -15.14 -11.49
N SER A 98 -1.42 -14.88 -12.41
CA SER A 98 -1.57 -15.14 -13.85
C SER A 98 -2.06 -16.56 -14.16
N LEU A 99 -1.53 -17.56 -13.45
CA LEU A 99 -1.89 -18.97 -13.61
C LEU A 99 -3.33 -19.31 -13.16
N LEU A 100 -3.93 -18.48 -12.29
CA LEU A 100 -5.30 -18.66 -11.83
C LEU A 100 -6.31 -17.98 -12.76
N SER A 101 -5.87 -16.98 -13.52
CA SER A 101 -6.70 -16.22 -14.47
C SER A 101 -7.19 -17.06 -15.66
N SER A 102 -6.56 -18.21 -15.91
CA SER A 102 -6.98 -19.23 -16.89
C SER A 102 -8.23 -20.04 -16.49
N SER A 103 -8.84 -19.76 -15.33
CA SER A 103 -10.00 -20.50 -14.82
C SER A 103 -11.32 -19.91 -15.33
N SER A 104 -12.15 -20.75 -15.97
CA SER A 104 -13.41 -20.42 -16.67
C SER A 104 -14.60 -19.98 -15.77
N GLY A 105 -14.35 -19.25 -14.69
CA GLY A 105 -15.38 -18.72 -13.79
C GLY A 105 -15.97 -17.38 -14.25
N PRO A 106 -17.05 -16.87 -13.63
CA PRO A 106 -17.68 -15.59 -14.00
C PRO A 106 -16.75 -14.37 -13.86
N ASN A 107 -15.68 -14.49 -13.06
CA ASN A 107 -14.61 -13.51 -12.86
C ASN A 107 -13.28 -13.96 -13.50
N GLY A 108 -13.31 -14.97 -14.37
CA GLY A 108 -12.15 -15.60 -14.97
C GLY A 108 -11.45 -14.68 -15.97
N GLY A 109 -10.22 -14.28 -15.66
CA GLY A 109 -9.28 -13.73 -16.65
C GLY A 109 -8.82 -12.30 -16.43
N ILE A 110 -9.58 -11.44 -15.74
CA ILE A 110 -9.24 -10.02 -15.62
C ILE A 110 -8.46 -9.76 -14.34
N ILE A 111 -7.15 -9.62 -14.46
CA ILE A 111 -6.30 -9.13 -13.37
C ILE A 111 -6.40 -7.59 -13.34
N GLY A 112 -7.15 -7.07 -12.38
CA GLY A 112 -7.42 -5.63 -12.23
C GLY A 112 -6.27 -4.82 -11.62
N SER A 113 -5.23 -5.47 -11.09
CA SER A 113 -4.10 -4.80 -10.44
C SER A 113 -2.75 -5.38 -10.88
N PRO A 114 -1.76 -4.53 -11.24
CA PRO A 114 -0.39 -4.96 -11.48
C PRO A 114 0.23 -5.76 -10.33
N ALA A 115 -0.24 -5.58 -9.09
CA ALA A 115 0.22 -6.30 -7.90
C ALA A 115 0.02 -7.82 -7.97
N TYR A 116 -0.81 -8.28 -8.90
CA TYR A 116 -1.12 -9.70 -9.10
C TYR A 116 -0.48 -10.29 -10.37
N THR A 117 0.55 -9.62 -10.92
CA THR A 117 1.24 -10.01 -12.15
C THR A 117 2.75 -9.97 -11.98
N THR A 118 3.50 -10.51 -12.94
CA THR A 118 4.97 -10.35 -13.05
C THR A 118 5.39 -9.09 -13.81
N ASN A 119 4.44 -8.28 -14.28
CA ASN A 119 4.75 -7.06 -15.01
C ASN A 119 5.38 -6.01 -14.09
N LYS A 120 6.21 -5.14 -14.68
CA LYS A 120 6.79 -4.00 -13.96
C LYS A 120 5.68 -3.13 -13.37
N GLN A 121 5.67 -3.01 -12.04
CA GLN A 121 4.90 -1.97 -11.38
C GLN A 121 5.54 -0.61 -11.66
N VAL A 122 4.72 0.28 -12.21
CA VAL A 122 5.08 1.69 -12.41
C VAL A 122 4.99 2.43 -11.08
N PHE A 123 5.72 3.55 -10.96
CA PHE A 123 5.60 4.40 -9.79
C PHE A 123 4.14 4.82 -9.55
N HIS A 124 3.72 4.79 -8.30
CA HIS A 124 2.40 5.23 -7.85
C HIS A 124 2.47 5.55 -6.36
N THR A 125 1.42 6.18 -5.87
CA THR A 125 1.11 6.36 -4.46
C THR A 125 -0.13 5.53 -4.15
N ASP A 126 -0.06 4.74 -3.09
CA ASP A 126 -1.20 3.93 -2.65
C ASP A 126 -2.23 4.76 -1.88
N THR A 127 -3.36 4.12 -1.62
CA THR A 127 -4.37 4.67 -0.71
C THR A 127 -3.94 4.45 0.73
N GLY A 128 -4.00 5.51 1.55
CA GLY A 128 -3.64 5.48 2.97
C GLY A 128 -2.35 6.23 3.28
N ASP A 129 -2.04 6.36 4.56
CA ASP A 129 -0.88 7.15 5.03
C ASP A 129 0.45 6.38 4.92
N ILE A 130 0.41 5.06 5.13
CA ILE A 130 1.60 4.20 5.19
C ILE A 130 1.32 2.91 4.43
N VAL A 131 2.27 2.54 3.57
CA VAL A 131 2.34 1.22 2.98
C VAL A 131 3.48 0.46 3.64
N SER A 132 3.19 -0.76 4.05
CA SER A 132 4.19 -1.70 4.55
C SER A 132 4.12 -2.98 3.73
N LEU A 133 5.27 -3.65 3.60
CA LEU A 133 5.38 -4.92 2.90
C LEU A 133 6.21 -5.88 3.75
N LEU A 134 5.73 -7.11 3.92
CA LEU A 134 6.51 -8.21 4.46
C LEU A 134 6.93 -9.15 3.34
N ALA A 135 8.24 -9.25 3.09
CA ALA A 135 8.79 -10.25 2.21
C ALA A 135 8.75 -11.63 2.90
N LEU A 136 7.91 -12.53 2.39
CA LEU A 136 7.86 -13.93 2.84
C LEU A 136 8.78 -14.82 2.00
N GLU A 137 8.99 -14.46 0.74
CA GLU A 137 9.85 -15.15 -0.22
C GLU A 137 10.51 -14.12 -1.13
N THR A 138 11.71 -14.43 -1.62
CA THR A 138 12.39 -13.64 -2.65
C THR A 138 12.06 -14.19 -4.03
N SER A 139 11.83 -13.31 -5.01
CA SER A 139 11.66 -13.73 -6.40
C SER A 139 12.91 -14.41 -6.93
N ALA A 140 12.73 -15.42 -7.80
CA ALA A 140 13.84 -16.09 -8.48
C ALA A 140 14.62 -15.13 -9.39
N GLU A 141 13.91 -14.21 -10.05
CA GLU A 141 14.45 -13.11 -10.85
C GLU A 141 13.57 -11.86 -10.70
N GLY A 142 14.15 -10.67 -10.89
CA GLY A 142 13.42 -9.41 -10.72
C GLY A 142 13.09 -9.08 -9.26
N GLY A 143 11.88 -8.55 -9.03
CA GLY A 143 11.36 -8.23 -7.68
C GLY A 143 11.95 -7.00 -6.98
N ALA A 144 12.74 -6.19 -7.70
CA ALA A 144 13.36 -4.99 -7.12
C ALA A 144 12.32 -3.88 -6.83
N SER A 145 12.32 -3.38 -5.59
CA SER A 145 11.59 -2.17 -5.20
C SER A 145 12.40 -0.92 -5.52
N ASN A 146 11.77 0.08 -6.12
CA ASN A 146 12.40 1.35 -6.48
C ASN A 146 11.64 2.52 -5.86
N PHE A 147 12.36 3.58 -5.52
CA PHE A 147 11.82 4.84 -5.04
C PHE A 147 12.37 5.99 -5.88
N THR A 148 11.61 7.07 -6.03
CA THR A 148 12.04 8.25 -6.77
C THR A 148 11.55 9.52 -6.10
N ARG A 149 12.20 10.64 -6.39
CA ARG A 149 11.76 11.99 -6.00
C ARG A 149 11.48 12.79 -7.27
N PRO A 150 10.34 13.48 -7.38
CA PRO A 150 10.07 14.31 -8.53
C PRO A 150 11.00 15.53 -8.54
N ASN A 151 11.45 15.94 -9.73
CA ASN A 151 12.27 17.13 -9.96
C ASN A 151 11.50 18.26 -10.69
N LEU A 152 10.31 18.00 -11.22
CA LEU A 152 9.48 18.96 -11.96
C LEU A 152 8.38 19.58 -11.08
N ILE A 153 8.78 20.24 -9.99
CA ILE A 153 7.86 20.75 -8.96
C ILE A 153 6.76 21.63 -9.55
N HIS A 154 7.12 22.62 -10.36
CA HIS A 154 6.16 23.57 -10.95
C HIS A 154 5.18 22.90 -11.91
N THR A 155 5.64 21.93 -12.70
CA THR A 155 4.79 21.18 -13.65
C THR A 155 3.81 20.29 -12.89
N LEU A 156 4.28 19.59 -11.86
CA LEU A 156 3.45 18.68 -11.08
C LEU A 156 2.44 19.40 -10.17
N SER A 157 2.69 20.68 -9.87
CA SER A 157 1.74 21.52 -9.11
C SER A 157 0.66 22.18 -9.99
N GLN A 158 0.74 22.09 -11.32
CA GLN A 158 -0.34 22.56 -12.20
C GLN A 158 -1.52 21.58 -12.18
N PRO A 159 -2.72 21.98 -12.59
CA PRO A 159 -3.84 21.05 -12.79
C PRO A 159 -3.55 20.05 -13.91
N TRP A 160 -3.85 18.77 -13.67
CA TRP A 160 -3.80 17.69 -14.65
C TRP A 160 -5.17 17.03 -14.80
N ASP A 161 -5.50 16.57 -16.00
CA ASP A 161 -6.74 15.83 -16.28
C ASP A 161 -6.64 14.37 -15.80
N VAL A 162 -7.14 14.12 -14.60
CA VAL A 162 -7.14 12.81 -13.93
C VAL A 162 -8.45 12.09 -14.21
N ASP A 163 -8.39 10.88 -14.76
CA ASP A 163 -9.59 10.06 -14.98
C ASP A 163 -10.33 9.79 -13.65
N ALA A 164 -11.60 10.16 -13.60
CA ALA A 164 -12.49 10.04 -12.44
C ALA A 164 -13.78 9.26 -12.76
N SER A 165 -13.81 8.58 -13.90
CA SER A 165 -14.98 7.89 -14.47
C SER A 165 -15.63 6.87 -13.52
N GLU A 166 -14.84 6.26 -12.62
CA GLU A 166 -15.35 5.29 -11.64
C GLU A 166 -16.15 5.93 -10.49
N LYS A 167 -16.13 7.26 -10.32
CA LYS A 167 -16.55 7.87 -9.04
C LYS A 167 -17.83 8.70 -9.04
N ASN A 168 -18.26 9.43 -10.09
CA ASN A 168 -19.36 10.41 -9.92
C ASN A 168 -19.95 11.04 -11.21
N ASP A 169 -20.31 10.29 -12.27
CA ASP A 169 -20.83 10.84 -13.56
C ASP A 169 -19.95 11.91 -14.25
N ARG A 170 -18.82 12.28 -13.64
CA ARG A 170 -17.79 13.19 -14.15
C ARG A 170 -16.78 12.38 -14.94
N GLN A 171 -16.43 12.87 -16.12
CA GLN A 171 -15.48 12.18 -17.01
C GLN A 171 -14.04 12.23 -16.47
N PHE A 172 -13.63 13.39 -15.91
CA PHE A 172 -12.32 13.58 -15.30
C PHE A 172 -12.35 14.72 -14.28
N GLU A 173 -11.29 14.82 -13.47
CA GLU A 173 -11.06 15.89 -12.51
C GLU A 173 -9.75 16.60 -12.80
N GLN A 174 -9.76 17.92 -12.77
CA GLN A 174 -8.55 18.72 -12.83
C GLN A 174 -7.98 18.97 -11.45
N ARG A 175 -6.81 18.41 -11.18
CA ARG A 175 -6.10 18.60 -9.91
C ARG A 175 -4.60 18.48 -10.07
N PRO A 176 -3.80 19.07 -9.17
CA PRO A 176 -2.37 18.82 -9.17
C PRO A 176 -2.04 17.38 -8.79
N ILE A 177 -0.82 16.99 -9.14
CA ILE A 177 -0.20 15.72 -8.71
C ILE A 177 0.64 15.97 -7.46
N LEU A 178 1.31 17.13 -7.40
CA LEU A 178 2.07 17.60 -6.25
C LEU A 178 1.29 18.71 -5.52
N PHE A 179 0.99 18.46 -4.25
CA PHE A 179 0.26 19.35 -3.37
C PHE A 179 1.22 20.01 -2.38
N HIS A 180 1.07 21.32 -2.18
CA HIS A 180 1.72 22.04 -1.12
C HIS A 180 0.77 22.18 0.07
N PHE A 181 1.27 21.86 1.25
CA PHE A 181 0.55 21.99 2.51
C PHE A 181 1.31 22.99 3.39
N PRO A 182 0.77 24.22 3.55
CA PRO A 182 1.35 25.21 4.45
C PRO A 182 1.45 24.68 5.88
N ALA A 183 2.43 25.21 6.63
CA ALA A 183 2.55 24.90 8.05
C ALA A 183 1.26 25.29 8.81
N THR A 184 0.87 24.46 9.76
CA THR A 184 -0.19 24.74 10.74
C THR A 184 0.41 24.86 12.14
N ALA A 185 -0.40 25.18 13.13
CA ALA A 185 0.05 25.23 14.53
C ALA A 185 0.65 23.91 15.04
N SER A 186 0.27 22.77 14.44
CA SER A 186 0.66 21.43 14.90
C SER A 186 1.41 20.60 13.85
N THR A 187 1.53 21.07 12.60
CA THR A 187 2.20 20.32 11.53
C THR A 187 3.09 21.23 10.70
N PRO A 188 4.34 20.82 10.40
CA PRO A 188 5.24 21.62 9.58
C PRO A 188 4.75 21.72 8.13
N GLU A 189 5.29 22.70 7.41
CA GLU A 189 5.12 22.80 5.97
C GLU A 189 5.63 21.53 5.28
N ARG A 190 4.88 21.05 4.30
CA ARG A 190 5.19 19.80 3.58
C ARG A 190 4.61 19.80 2.18
N VAL A 191 5.12 18.87 1.37
CA VAL A 191 4.56 18.55 0.06
C VAL A 191 4.04 17.11 0.08
N GLY A 192 2.93 16.86 -0.59
CA GLY A 192 2.40 15.53 -0.82
C GLY A 192 2.29 15.24 -2.31
N LEU A 193 2.52 14.00 -2.69
CA LEU A 193 2.34 13.53 -4.06
C LEU A 193 1.14 12.59 -4.08
N GLN A 194 0.24 12.75 -5.05
CA GLN A 194 -0.83 11.79 -5.31
C GLN A 194 -0.81 11.43 -6.79
N TYR A 195 -0.16 10.30 -7.09
CA TYR A 195 0.11 9.86 -8.45
C TYR A 195 -0.28 8.40 -8.64
N SER A 196 -1.05 8.12 -9.69
CA SER A 196 -1.17 6.78 -10.22
C SER A 196 -1.21 6.88 -11.74
N ARG A 197 -0.29 6.17 -12.40
CA ARG A 197 -0.21 6.16 -13.87
C ARG A 197 -1.54 5.73 -14.50
N ARG A 198 -2.32 4.87 -13.84
CA ARG A 198 -3.58 4.34 -14.35
C ARG A 198 -4.56 5.45 -14.74
N TYR A 199 -4.66 6.54 -13.97
CA TYR A 199 -5.58 7.64 -14.26
C TYR A 199 -5.21 8.48 -15.49
N PHE A 200 -4.00 8.27 -16.00
CA PHE A 200 -3.40 9.07 -17.07
C PHE A 200 -3.29 8.32 -18.39
N VAL A 201 -3.22 6.99 -18.35
CA VAL A 201 -3.00 6.15 -19.55
C VAL A 201 -3.74 4.81 -19.51
N GLY A 202 -4.53 4.52 -18.46
CA GLY A 202 -5.22 3.24 -18.29
C GLY A 202 -4.28 2.08 -17.90
N PHE A 203 -4.86 0.89 -17.77
CA PHE A 203 -4.15 -0.36 -17.50
C PHE A 203 -4.90 -1.59 -18.04
N GLY A 204 -4.32 -2.30 -19.01
CA GLY A 204 -4.85 -3.58 -19.50
C GLY A 204 -6.31 -3.47 -19.94
N ALA A 205 -7.18 -4.27 -19.31
CA ALA A 205 -8.63 -4.28 -19.57
C ALA A 205 -9.39 -3.06 -19.01
N LEU A 206 -8.70 -2.13 -18.35
CA LEU A 206 -9.24 -0.90 -17.77
C LEU A 206 -8.61 0.30 -18.50
N PRO A 207 -9.01 0.57 -19.77
CA PRO A 207 -8.45 1.66 -20.56
C PRO A 207 -8.78 3.03 -19.95
N ARG A 208 -8.01 4.06 -20.31
CA ARG A 208 -8.36 5.45 -20.00
C ARG A 208 -9.58 5.83 -20.82
N SER A 209 -10.46 6.65 -20.25
CA SER A 209 -11.64 7.17 -20.95
C SER A 209 -11.24 8.00 -22.19
N ASP A 210 -11.86 7.73 -23.34
CA ASP A 210 -11.53 8.37 -24.64
C ASP A 210 -11.80 9.87 -24.69
N ASN A 211 -12.68 10.37 -23.82
CA ASN A 211 -13.09 11.78 -23.79
C ASN A 211 -12.16 12.68 -22.98
N ILE A 212 -11.06 12.15 -22.44
CA ILE A 212 -10.09 12.92 -21.66
C ILE A 212 -8.97 13.38 -22.59
N PRO A 213 -8.57 14.68 -22.56
CA PRO A 213 -7.48 15.17 -23.39
C PRO A 213 -6.20 14.32 -23.28
N PRO A 214 -5.47 14.13 -24.39
CA PRO A 214 -4.20 13.42 -24.37
C PRO A 214 -3.20 14.19 -23.52
N ILE A 215 -2.32 13.46 -22.85
CA ILE A 215 -1.23 14.08 -22.10
C ILE A 215 -0.22 14.62 -23.11
N THR A 216 0.10 15.89 -22.97
CA THR A 216 1.17 16.55 -23.73
C THR A 216 2.50 16.35 -23.01
N GLU A 217 3.60 16.40 -23.76
CA GLU A 217 4.93 16.50 -23.15
C GLU A 217 5.04 17.78 -22.32
N ALA A 218 5.83 17.71 -21.25
CA ALA A 218 6.11 18.81 -20.33
C ALA A 218 7.43 19.50 -20.68
#